data_AF-A0A940TDH4-F1
#
_entry.id   AF-A0A940TDH4-F1
#
_cell.length_a   1.000
_cell.length_b   1.000
_cell.length_c   1.000
_cell.angle_alpha   90.00
_cell.angle_beta   90.00
_cell.angle_gamma   90.00
#
_symmetry.space_group_name_H-M   'P 1'
#
loop_
_entity.id
_entity.type
_entity.pdbx_description
1 polymer ?
#
loop_
_entity_poly.entity_id
_entity_poly.type
_entity_poly.pdbx_seq_one_letter_code
_entity_poly.pdbx_strand_id
1 'polypeptide(L)'
;MKKFLATVIALSAVTAAFTGCSGNTSSNSSNSSSSTSSESSSAAGTSQADSNSDSQTTERTANDLAQAVFQAVDWVSSEQITDAEIAKNMLNLDLDLLDDYAIYVPMMSVHLDEVVIVKPKAGKEDEVKAKLDEHFAYIKDGAAFYPDQEIAAAGAVEGKTDDGFYYIIVHQIGSQIEDIIKTYKPGDEVQKLEVPEPDYEETVPTDEQGVVFPAATAEAAAPDDAAAVG
;
A
#
# COMPACT_ATOMS: atom_id res chain seq x y z
N MET A 1 -1.50 9.61 -48.02
CA MET A 1 -2.74 9.24 -48.74
C MET A 1 -3.66 8.54 -47.76
N LYS A 2 -4.93 8.94 -47.73
CA LYS A 2 -5.96 8.54 -46.75
C LYS A 2 -6.56 7.15 -47.03
N LYS A 3 -6.97 6.42 -45.98
CA LYS A 3 -8.26 5.69 -45.80
C LYS A 3 -8.41 5.40 -44.27
N PHE A 4 -9.14 6.18 -43.47
CA PHE A 4 -10.55 6.04 -43.04
C PHE A 4 -11.06 4.64 -42.71
N LEU A 5 -11.42 4.40 -41.44
CA LEU A 5 -12.73 3.85 -41.07
C LEU A 5 -13.08 4.18 -39.61
N ALA A 6 -14.15 4.97 -39.44
CA ALA A 6 -14.81 5.31 -38.19
C ALA A 6 -16.08 4.46 -38.07
N THR A 7 -16.41 4.00 -36.88
CA THR A 7 -17.73 3.42 -36.58
C THR A 7 -18.24 4.00 -35.26
N VAL A 8 -19.31 4.79 -35.39
CA VAL A 8 -20.12 5.44 -34.35
C VAL A 8 -21.44 4.68 -34.25
N ILE A 9 -21.84 4.21 -33.07
CA ILE A 9 -23.22 3.82 -32.69
C ILE A 9 -23.25 3.83 -31.14
N ALA A 10 -24.24 4.32 -30.38
CA ALA A 10 -25.34 5.26 -30.52
C ALA A 10 -25.91 5.50 -29.11
N LEU A 11 -26.53 6.65 -28.91
CA LEU A 11 -27.28 7.09 -27.72
C LEU A 11 -28.39 6.11 -27.29
N SER A 12 -28.59 6.00 -25.97
CA SER A 12 -29.94 5.81 -25.40
C SER A 12 -29.99 6.35 -23.96
N ALA A 13 -30.61 7.52 -23.81
CA ALA A 13 -31.05 8.07 -22.54
C ALA A 13 -32.39 7.43 -22.14
N VAL A 14 -32.54 7.04 -20.87
CA VAL A 14 -33.83 6.65 -20.29
C VAL A 14 -34.07 7.52 -19.06
N THR A 15 -35.00 8.45 -19.21
CA THR A 15 -35.63 9.21 -18.12
C THR A 15 -36.76 8.38 -17.54
N ALA A 16 -36.76 8.14 -16.24
CA ALA A 16 -37.93 7.61 -15.52
C ALA A 16 -38.22 8.52 -14.32
N ALA A 17 -39.37 9.19 -14.36
CA ALA A 17 -39.98 9.83 -13.21
C ALA A 17 -40.96 8.85 -12.57
N PHE A 18 -40.92 8.69 -11.25
CA PHE A 18 -41.99 8.07 -10.48
C PHE A 18 -42.47 9.05 -9.41
N THR A 19 -43.68 9.56 -9.62
CA THR A 19 -44.52 10.14 -8.57
C THR A 19 -45.34 9.00 -7.98
N GLY A 20 -45.30 8.84 -6.67
CA GLY A 20 -46.00 7.77 -5.94
C GLY A 20 -46.44 8.29 -4.59
N CYS A 21 -47.68 8.79 -4.55
CA CYS A 21 -48.39 9.19 -3.35
C CYS A 21 -49.06 7.96 -2.73
N SER A 22 -48.84 7.70 -1.44
CA SER A 22 -49.79 6.94 -0.62
C SER A 22 -49.71 7.41 0.82
N GLY A 23 -50.80 8.03 1.29
CA GLY A 23 -50.98 8.43 2.69
C GLY A 23 -51.56 7.29 3.54
N ASN A 24 -51.49 7.45 4.86
CA ASN A 24 -52.68 7.59 5.70
C ASN A 24 -52.32 8.04 7.13
N THR A 25 -53.05 9.05 7.59
CA THR A 25 -53.21 9.57 8.96
C THR A 25 -54.00 8.60 9.85
N SER A 26 -53.72 8.55 11.17
CA SER A 26 -54.72 8.79 12.23
C SER A 26 -54.18 8.53 13.64
N SER A 27 -54.52 9.45 14.53
CA SER A 27 -54.27 9.55 15.97
C SER A 27 -55.34 8.82 16.80
N ASN A 28 -55.02 8.40 18.04
CA ASN A 28 -55.69 8.80 19.30
C ASN A 28 -55.66 7.72 20.44
N SER A 29 -54.95 8.06 21.51
CA SER A 29 -55.28 8.10 22.95
C SER A 29 -56.20 7.08 23.67
N SER A 30 -55.64 6.50 24.77
CA SER A 30 -56.18 6.24 26.15
C SER A 30 -57.36 5.25 26.34
N ASN A 31 -57.48 4.39 27.37
CA ASN A 31 -57.06 4.39 28.79
C ASN A 31 -57.21 2.97 29.45
N SER A 32 -56.45 2.69 30.51
CA SER A 32 -56.62 1.74 31.67
C SER A 32 -56.93 0.25 31.42
N SER A 33 -56.37 -0.75 32.13
CA SER A 33 -56.12 -0.87 33.58
C SER A 33 -55.13 -2.02 33.93
N SER A 34 -54.38 -1.84 35.03
CA SER A 34 -53.79 -2.81 36.01
C SER A 34 -53.64 -4.30 35.62
N SER A 35 -52.54 -5.02 35.86
CA SER A 35 -51.79 -5.15 37.12
C SER A 35 -50.52 -6.02 36.94
N THR A 36 -49.44 -5.60 37.62
CA THR A 36 -48.38 -6.40 38.28
C THR A 36 -47.71 -7.55 37.52
N SER A 37 -46.43 -7.36 37.18
CA SER A 37 -45.26 -8.02 37.81
C SER A 37 -44.04 -7.89 36.89
N SER A 38 -43.05 -7.16 37.39
CA SER A 38 -41.61 -7.44 37.33
C SER A 38 -40.96 -7.86 36.00
N GLU A 39 -39.94 -7.07 35.65
CA GLU A 39 -38.80 -7.38 34.79
C GLU A 39 -39.03 -7.41 33.26
N SER A 40 -38.88 -6.24 32.61
CA SER A 40 -38.51 -6.17 31.19
C SER A 40 -37.86 -4.83 30.84
N SER A 41 -36.65 -4.94 30.27
CA SER A 41 -36.18 -4.24 29.06
C SER A 41 -36.42 -2.73 28.91
N SER A 42 -35.33 -1.95 28.89
CA SER A 42 -35.21 -0.82 27.96
C SER A 42 -34.78 -1.41 26.60
N ALA A 43 -35.56 -1.42 25.51
CA ALA A 43 -36.01 -0.29 24.69
C ALA A 43 -34.82 0.61 24.27
N ALA A 44 -34.59 0.96 23.01
CA ALA A 44 -35.18 0.64 21.72
C ALA A 44 -34.17 1.10 20.66
N GLY A 45 -34.19 0.52 19.47
CA GLY A 45 -33.36 0.97 18.36
C GLY A 45 -33.44 0.06 17.14
N THR A 46 -34.66 -0.32 16.75
CA THR A 46 -34.87 -0.95 15.44
C THR A 46 -34.68 0.10 14.35
N SER A 47 -33.45 0.23 13.86
CA SER A 47 -33.19 0.88 12.58
C SER A 47 -33.15 -0.21 11.53
N GLN A 48 -34.31 -0.38 10.90
CA GLN A 48 -34.48 -1.00 9.61
C GLN A 48 -33.68 -0.15 8.62
N ALA A 49 -32.49 -0.59 8.26
CA ALA A 49 -31.73 -0.03 7.15
C ALA A 49 -32.03 -0.88 5.93
N ASP A 50 -32.76 -0.28 5.01
CA ASP A 50 -33.08 -0.75 3.68
C ASP A 50 -31.84 -1.32 2.99
N SER A 51 -31.81 -2.65 2.84
CA SER A 51 -30.95 -3.30 1.85
C SER A 51 -31.61 -3.12 0.48
N ASN A 52 -31.41 -1.94 -0.10
CA ASN A 52 -31.74 -1.66 -1.49
C ASN A 52 -30.44 -1.45 -2.27
N SER A 53 -30.17 -2.39 -3.17
CA SER A 53 -29.57 -2.24 -4.50
C SER A 53 -28.48 -1.18 -4.68
N ASP A 54 -27.28 -1.61 -5.07
CA ASP A 54 -26.79 -1.42 -6.44
C ASP A 54 -25.34 -1.95 -6.55
N SER A 55 -25.02 -2.55 -7.70
CA SER A 55 -23.71 -3.14 -8.04
C SER A 55 -22.52 -2.30 -7.55
N GLN A 56 -21.93 -2.68 -6.41
CA GLN A 56 -20.67 -2.11 -5.93
C GLN A 56 -19.54 -2.65 -6.81
N THR A 57 -19.06 -1.84 -7.74
CA THR A 57 -17.61 -1.77 -7.92
C THR A 57 -17.07 -1.17 -6.63
N THR A 58 -16.57 -1.99 -5.72
CA THR A 58 -15.75 -1.52 -4.61
C THR A 58 -14.49 -0.91 -5.20
N GLU A 59 -14.44 0.42 -5.31
CA GLU A 59 -13.20 1.10 -5.66
C GLU A 59 -12.15 0.73 -4.61
N ARG A 60 -11.02 0.20 -5.07
CA ARG A 60 -9.88 -0.14 -4.21
C ARG A 60 -9.12 1.12 -3.85
N THR A 61 -8.62 1.19 -2.62
CA THR A 61 -7.81 2.31 -2.13
C THR A 61 -6.32 2.02 -2.27
N ALA A 62 -5.48 3.05 -2.20
CA ALA A 62 -4.02 2.89 -2.15
C ALA A 62 -3.60 2.02 -0.95
N ASN A 63 -4.31 2.14 0.17
CA ASN A 63 -4.05 1.35 1.36
C ASN A 63 -4.42 -0.14 1.19
N ASP A 64 -5.51 -0.46 0.48
CA ASP A 64 -5.86 -1.85 0.16
C ASP A 64 -4.75 -2.50 -0.68
N LEU A 65 -4.20 -1.75 -1.63
CA LEU A 65 -3.10 -2.21 -2.47
C LEU A 65 -1.82 -2.40 -1.70
N ALA A 66 -1.46 -1.43 -0.85
CA ALA A 66 -0.27 -1.56 0.00
C ALA A 66 -0.41 -2.77 0.93
N GLN A 67 -1.57 -2.98 1.53
CA GLN A 67 -1.80 -4.16 2.37
C GLN A 67 -1.68 -5.47 1.58
N ALA A 68 -2.20 -5.53 0.35
CA ALA A 68 -2.01 -6.70 -0.49
C ALA A 68 -0.51 -6.96 -0.76
N VAL A 69 0.26 -5.90 -1.03
CA VAL A 69 1.71 -5.97 -1.18
C VAL A 69 2.40 -6.47 0.10
N PHE A 70 1.99 -6.00 1.28
CA PHE A 70 2.53 -6.45 2.57
C PHE A 70 2.10 -7.86 2.97
N GLN A 71 0.99 -8.38 2.46
CA GLN A 71 0.59 -9.78 2.66
C GLN A 71 1.34 -10.74 1.75
N ALA A 72 1.75 -10.26 0.56
CA ALA A 72 2.44 -11.08 -0.42
C ALA A 72 3.88 -11.40 -0.04
N VAL A 73 4.54 -10.54 0.71
CA VAL A 73 5.97 -10.65 1.03
C VAL A 73 6.21 -10.26 2.48
N ASP A 74 7.20 -10.87 3.13
CA ASP A 74 7.65 -10.41 4.44
C ASP A 74 8.56 -9.20 4.26
N TRP A 75 8.02 -8.00 4.50
CA TRP A 75 8.77 -6.76 4.39
C TRP A 75 9.59 -6.48 5.65
N VAL A 76 10.70 -5.76 5.46
CA VAL A 76 11.40 -5.11 6.57
C VAL A 76 10.47 -4.16 7.32
N SER A 77 10.78 -3.90 8.59
CA SER A 77 9.96 -3.01 9.42
C SER A 77 9.86 -1.62 8.77
N SER A 78 8.65 -1.27 8.37
CA SER A 78 8.34 -0.07 7.59
C SER A 78 7.32 0.80 8.30
N GLU A 79 7.38 2.10 8.03
CA GLU A 79 6.48 3.11 8.56
C GLU A 79 5.74 3.81 7.43
N GLN A 80 4.45 4.09 7.65
CA GLN A 80 3.67 4.86 6.70
C GLN A 80 3.99 6.34 6.82
N ILE A 81 4.36 6.97 5.72
CA ILE A 81 4.51 8.43 5.64
C ILE A 81 3.12 9.05 5.49
N THR A 82 2.71 9.79 6.51
CA THR A 82 1.45 10.55 6.53
C THR A 82 1.68 12.06 6.65
N ASP A 83 2.91 12.46 6.96
CA ASP A 83 3.32 13.86 7.07
C ASP A 83 3.74 14.42 5.70
N ALA A 84 3.15 15.56 5.32
CA ALA A 84 3.38 16.19 4.02
C ALA A 84 4.80 16.77 3.87
N GLU A 85 5.42 17.26 4.94
CA GLU A 85 6.80 17.76 4.88
C GLU A 85 7.78 16.60 4.69
N ILE A 86 7.52 15.46 5.33
CA ILE A 86 8.33 14.24 5.15
C ILE A 86 8.20 13.72 3.72
N ALA A 87 6.97 13.56 3.20
CA ALA A 87 6.74 13.09 1.82
C ALA A 87 7.43 14.01 0.79
N LYS A 88 7.35 15.32 1.00
CA LYS A 88 8.00 16.31 0.14
C LYS A 88 9.52 16.25 0.20
N ASN A 89 10.11 16.05 1.37
CA ASN A 89 11.56 16.00 1.52
C ASN A 89 12.16 14.68 1.03
N MET A 90 11.45 13.56 1.20
CA MET A 90 11.97 12.23 0.88
C MET A 90 11.68 11.80 -0.56
N LEU A 91 10.45 12.05 -1.07
CA LEU A 91 10.02 11.60 -2.39
C LEU A 91 9.85 12.75 -3.40
N ASN A 92 10.14 13.99 -2.98
CA ASN A 92 9.84 15.20 -3.76
C ASN A 92 8.35 15.33 -4.14
N LEU A 93 7.46 14.72 -3.34
CA LEU A 93 6.04 14.56 -3.63
C LEU A 93 5.18 15.40 -2.68
N ASP A 94 4.29 16.21 -3.25
CA ASP A 94 3.31 16.99 -2.50
C ASP A 94 2.00 16.21 -2.36
N LEU A 95 1.63 15.87 -1.13
CA LEU A 95 0.42 15.10 -0.83
C LEU A 95 -0.87 15.84 -1.21
N ASP A 96 -0.84 17.17 -1.33
CA ASP A 96 -1.99 17.97 -1.78
C ASP A 96 -2.34 17.71 -3.24
N LEU A 97 -1.44 17.10 -4.03
CA LEU A 97 -1.69 16.71 -5.41
C LEU A 97 -2.44 15.38 -5.55
N LEU A 98 -2.69 14.67 -4.44
CA LEU A 98 -3.19 13.31 -4.42
C LEU A 98 -4.62 13.25 -3.86
N ASP A 99 -5.46 12.41 -4.47
CA ASP A 99 -6.78 12.04 -3.94
C ASP A 99 -6.68 10.88 -2.95
N ASP A 100 -5.70 9.99 -3.12
CA ASP A 100 -5.44 8.84 -2.25
C ASP A 100 -3.95 8.47 -2.30
N TYR A 101 -3.41 7.96 -1.20
CA TYR A 101 -2.00 7.55 -1.14
C TYR A 101 -1.72 6.53 -0.03
N ALA A 102 -0.70 5.72 -0.26
CA ALA A 102 -0.08 4.83 0.69
C ALA A 102 1.42 4.80 0.39
N ILE A 103 2.21 5.36 1.30
CA ILE A 103 3.66 5.50 1.16
C ILE A 103 4.30 4.87 2.37
N TYR A 104 5.14 3.86 2.17
CA TYR A 104 5.84 3.15 3.24
C TYR A 104 7.33 3.13 2.97
N VAL A 105 8.10 3.51 3.99
CA VAL A 105 9.57 3.52 3.96
C VAL A 105 10.12 2.72 5.14
N PRO A 106 11.35 2.19 5.08
CA PRO A 106 11.93 1.41 6.16
C PRO A 106 12.26 2.31 7.35
N MET A 107 12.09 1.80 8.57
CA MET A 107 12.47 2.52 9.79
C MET A 107 13.99 2.67 9.95
N MET A 108 14.78 1.85 9.26
CA MET A 108 16.24 1.88 9.30
C MET A 108 16.82 2.16 7.92
N SER A 109 17.71 3.14 7.81
CA SER A 109 18.33 3.58 6.55
C SER A 109 19.27 2.58 5.89
N VAL A 110 19.52 1.42 6.51
CA VAL A 110 20.27 0.31 5.89
C VAL A 110 19.45 -0.43 4.85
N HIS A 111 18.13 -0.24 4.83
CA HIS A 111 17.22 -0.79 3.83
C HIS A 111 16.78 0.31 2.84
N LEU A 112 16.53 -0.09 1.59
CA LEU A 112 16.04 0.80 0.53
C LEU A 112 14.62 0.40 0.07
N ASP A 113 14.06 -0.66 0.64
CA ASP A 113 12.72 -1.16 0.32
C ASP A 113 11.65 -0.07 0.49
N GLU A 114 10.78 0.09 -0.48
CA GLU A 114 9.83 1.21 -0.49
C GLU A 114 8.55 0.80 -1.23
N VAL A 115 7.41 1.18 -0.68
CA VAL A 115 6.09 1.00 -1.32
C VAL A 115 5.45 2.36 -1.46
N VAL A 116 5.39 2.87 -2.68
CA VAL A 116 4.70 4.12 -3.03
C VAL A 116 3.52 3.75 -3.90
N ILE A 117 2.30 4.07 -3.47
CA ILE A 117 1.09 3.89 -4.25
C ILE A 117 0.26 5.16 -4.11
N VAL A 118 -0.01 5.84 -5.21
CA VAL A 118 -0.66 7.16 -5.19
C VAL A 118 -1.68 7.30 -6.29
N LYS A 119 -2.77 7.98 -5.99
CA LYS A 119 -3.80 8.38 -6.96
C LYS A 119 -3.76 9.90 -7.11
N PRO A 120 -3.24 10.44 -8.22
CA PRO A 120 -3.23 11.86 -8.46
C PRO A 120 -4.65 12.42 -8.56
N LYS A 121 -4.81 13.67 -8.15
CA LYS A 121 -5.99 14.48 -8.48
C LYS A 121 -6.13 14.65 -9.99
N ALA A 122 -7.37 14.78 -10.45
CA ALA A 122 -7.66 15.04 -11.85
C ALA A 122 -6.92 16.31 -12.35
N GLY A 123 -6.14 16.17 -13.42
CA GLY A 123 -5.31 17.24 -13.99
C GLY A 123 -3.94 17.42 -13.33
N LYS A 124 -3.58 16.57 -12.35
CA LYS A 124 -2.26 16.54 -11.68
C LYS A 124 -1.42 15.33 -12.03
N GLU A 125 -1.88 14.49 -12.94
CA GLU A 125 -1.25 13.22 -13.30
C GLU A 125 0.15 13.39 -13.85
N ASP A 126 0.36 14.35 -14.77
CA ASP A 126 1.67 14.60 -15.37
C ASP A 126 2.67 15.16 -14.34
N GLU A 127 2.19 16.02 -13.43
CA GLU A 127 3.00 16.62 -12.37
C GLU A 127 3.45 15.54 -11.36
N VAL A 128 2.53 14.69 -10.91
CA VAL A 128 2.83 13.59 -9.99
C VAL A 128 3.72 12.54 -10.67
N LYS A 129 3.43 12.17 -11.93
CA LYS A 129 4.28 11.23 -12.67
C LYS A 129 5.71 11.75 -12.79
N ALA A 130 5.91 13.02 -13.13
CA ALA A 130 7.26 13.57 -13.25
C ALA A 130 8.05 13.49 -11.93
N LYS A 131 7.38 13.64 -10.78
CA LYS A 131 8.01 13.48 -9.45
C LYS A 131 8.35 12.03 -9.13
N LEU A 132 7.45 11.10 -9.44
CA LEU A 132 7.72 9.68 -9.27
C LEU A 132 8.86 9.21 -10.17
N ASP A 133 8.89 9.64 -11.43
CA ASP A 133 9.96 9.27 -12.37
C ASP A 133 11.34 9.81 -11.89
N GLU A 134 11.37 11.03 -11.32
CA GLU A 134 12.57 11.61 -10.71
C GLU A 134 13.05 10.80 -9.49
N HIS A 135 12.12 10.42 -8.61
CA HIS A 135 12.41 9.58 -7.44
C HIS A 135 12.88 8.18 -7.84
N PHE A 136 12.23 7.57 -8.84
CA PHE A 136 12.60 6.26 -9.35
C PHE A 136 13.98 6.25 -9.99
N ALA A 137 14.34 7.30 -10.74
CA ALA A 137 15.69 7.47 -11.26
C ALA A 137 16.72 7.58 -10.13
N TYR A 138 16.41 8.33 -9.06
CA TYR A 138 17.27 8.39 -7.87
C TYR A 138 17.45 7.02 -7.20
N ILE A 139 16.37 6.23 -7.07
CA ILE A 139 16.44 4.86 -6.53
C ILE A 139 17.39 3.99 -7.37
N LYS A 140 17.28 4.04 -8.70
CA LYS A 140 18.08 3.21 -9.61
C LYS A 140 19.56 3.59 -9.63
N ASP A 141 19.86 4.89 -9.60
CA ASP A 141 21.19 5.39 -9.93
C ASP A 141 21.98 5.98 -8.75
N GLY A 142 21.33 6.25 -7.61
CA GLY A 142 21.96 7.04 -6.54
C GLY A 142 21.58 6.72 -5.10
N ALA A 143 20.54 5.92 -4.85
CA ALA A 143 20.06 5.69 -3.48
C ALA A 143 20.77 4.52 -2.77
N ALA A 144 21.29 3.55 -3.51
CA ALA A 144 21.94 2.37 -2.93
C ALA A 144 23.37 2.67 -2.44
N PHE A 145 23.64 2.31 -1.19
CA PHE A 145 24.96 2.39 -0.56
C PHE A 145 25.46 1.04 -0.04
N TYR A 146 24.54 0.13 0.32
CA TYR A 146 24.85 -1.22 0.76
C TYR A 146 24.48 -2.26 -0.31
N PRO A 147 25.15 -3.43 -0.36
CA PRO A 147 24.88 -4.45 -1.36
C PRO A 147 23.40 -4.84 -1.47
N ASP A 148 22.71 -5.07 -0.35
CA ASP A 148 21.29 -5.44 -0.35
C ASP A 148 20.40 -4.32 -0.95
N GLN A 149 20.81 -3.06 -0.80
CA GLN A 149 20.11 -1.93 -1.42
C GLN A 149 20.28 -1.92 -2.93
N GLU A 150 21.44 -2.33 -3.45
CA GLU A 150 21.65 -2.48 -4.90
C GLU A 150 20.73 -3.56 -5.48
N ILE A 151 20.52 -4.66 -4.76
CA ILE A 151 19.60 -5.73 -5.15
C ILE A 151 18.15 -5.21 -5.17
N ALA A 152 17.72 -4.51 -4.12
CA ALA A 152 16.39 -3.92 -4.05
C ALA A 152 16.18 -2.86 -5.15
N ALA A 153 17.16 -1.98 -5.38
CA ALA A 153 17.15 -0.98 -6.45
C ALA A 153 17.06 -1.65 -7.82
N ALA A 154 17.84 -2.70 -8.08
CA ALA A 154 17.80 -3.45 -9.34
C ALA A 154 16.41 -4.06 -9.60
N GLY A 155 15.78 -4.62 -8.56
CA GLY A 155 14.43 -5.16 -8.61
C GLY A 155 13.30 -4.13 -8.66
N ALA A 156 13.60 -2.85 -8.42
CA ALA A 156 12.60 -1.80 -8.33
C ALA A 156 11.81 -1.63 -9.64
N VAL A 157 10.51 -1.35 -9.52
CA VAL A 157 9.59 -1.14 -10.64
C VAL A 157 8.70 0.08 -10.40
N GLU A 158 8.34 0.77 -11.46
CA GLU A 158 7.35 1.84 -11.46
C GLU A 158 6.29 1.59 -12.52
N GLY A 159 5.11 2.16 -12.33
CA GLY A 159 4.08 2.07 -13.37
C GLY A 159 2.76 2.70 -12.98
N LYS A 160 1.74 2.32 -13.75
CA LYS A 160 0.38 2.82 -13.61
C LYS A 160 -0.62 1.67 -13.79
N THR A 161 -1.63 1.67 -12.95
CA THR A 161 -2.77 0.75 -12.99
C THR A 161 -3.92 1.32 -13.82
N ASP A 162 -4.81 0.45 -14.30
CA ASP A 162 -5.93 0.85 -15.17
C ASP A 162 -6.92 1.81 -14.50
N ASP A 163 -7.04 1.75 -13.17
CA ASP A 163 -7.90 2.60 -12.35
C ASP A 163 -7.19 3.86 -11.82
N GLY A 164 -5.98 4.15 -12.32
CA GLY A 164 -5.34 5.45 -12.20
C GLY A 164 -4.35 5.60 -11.04
N PHE A 165 -4.05 4.53 -10.30
CA PHE A 165 -2.95 4.56 -9.33
C PHE A 165 -1.60 4.47 -10.04
N TYR A 166 -0.69 5.32 -9.64
CA TYR A 166 0.73 5.24 -9.94
C TYR A 166 1.44 4.57 -8.78
N TYR A 167 2.48 3.80 -9.07
CA TYR A 167 3.23 3.10 -8.02
C TYR A 167 4.72 3.08 -8.30
N ILE A 168 5.48 3.00 -7.21
CA ILE A 168 6.88 2.59 -7.17
C ILE A 168 6.98 1.49 -6.13
N ILE A 169 7.59 0.37 -6.50
CA ILE A 169 7.89 -0.74 -5.60
C ILE A 169 9.39 -0.97 -5.67
N VAL A 170 10.07 -0.71 -4.57
CA VAL A 170 11.49 -1.01 -4.40
C VAL A 170 11.58 -2.27 -3.57
N HIS A 171 11.90 -3.37 -4.26
CA HIS A 171 12.09 -4.69 -3.66
C HIS A 171 12.78 -5.57 -4.69
N GLN A 172 13.57 -6.54 -4.26
CA GLN A 172 14.31 -7.43 -5.17
C GLN A 172 13.42 -8.25 -6.13
N ILE A 173 12.16 -8.50 -5.74
CA ILE A 173 11.13 -9.16 -6.57
C ILE A 173 10.03 -8.18 -7.02
N GLY A 174 10.35 -6.90 -7.20
CA GLY A 174 9.39 -5.85 -7.54
C GLY A 174 8.45 -6.20 -8.69
N SER A 175 8.92 -6.84 -9.76
CA SER A 175 8.07 -7.26 -10.89
C SER A 175 6.97 -8.26 -10.50
N GLN A 176 7.22 -9.17 -9.55
CA GLN A 176 6.19 -10.12 -9.09
C GLN A 176 5.15 -9.42 -8.22
N ILE A 177 5.58 -8.44 -7.43
CA ILE A 177 4.72 -7.61 -6.59
C ILE A 177 3.86 -6.69 -7.48
N GLU A 178 4.41 -6.20 -8.59
CA GLU A 178 3.70 -5.39 -9.57
C GLU A 178 2.46 -6.10 -10.13
N ASP A 179 2.56 -7.41 -10.41
CA ASP A 179 1.43 -8.19 -10.89
C ASP A 179 0.29 -8.19 -9.88
N ILE A 180 0.60 -8.26 -8.57
CA ILE A 180 -0.40 -8.15 -7.50
C ILE A 180 -1.08 -6.78 -7.55
N ILE A 181 -0.31 -5.69 -7.65
CA ILE A 181 -0.87 -4.33 -7.74
C ILE A 181 -1.77 -4.17 -8.98
N LYS A 182 -1.47 -4.84 -10.09
CA LYS A 182 -2.28 -4.77 -11.31
C LYS A 182 -3.55 -5.62 -11.23
N THR A 183 -3.51 -6.79 -10.59
CA THR A 183 -4.63 -7.74 -10.61
C THR A 183 -5.53 -7.70 -9.38
N TYR A 184 -5.01 -7.26 -8.23
CA TYR A 184 -5.69 -7.34 -6.94
C TYR A 184 -6.99 -6.53 -6.89
N LYS A 185 -8.03 -7.16 -6.34
CA LYS A 185 -9.29 -6.55 -5.95
C LYS A 185 -9.52 -6.71 -4.43
N PRO A 186 -10.14 -5.74 -3.78
CA PRO A 186 -10.46 -5.83 -2.35
C PRO A 186 -11.26 -7.10 -2.04
N GLY A 187 -10.72 -7.92 -1.13
CA GLY A 187 -11.29 -9.21 -0.74
C GLY A 187 -10.68 -10.43 -1.45
N ASP A 188 -9.78 -10.23 -2.41
CA ASP A 188 -9.02 -11.33 -3.01
C ASP A 188 -8.04 -11.94 -1.97
N GLU A 189 -7.84 -13.25 -2.04
CA GLU A 189 -6.77 -13.92 -1.31
C GLU A 189 -5.42 -13.58 -1.94
N VAL A 190 -4.49 -13.08 -1.14
CA VAL A 190 -3.13 -12.75 -1.58
C VAL A 190 -2.23 -13.97 -1.39
N GLN A 191 -1.63 -14.45 -2.48
CA GLN A 191 -0.65 -15.53 -2.41
C GLN A 191 0.71 -14.98 -1.96
N LYS A 192 1.34 -15.68 -1.03
CA LYS A 192 2.69 -15.35 -0.57
C LYS A 192 3.71 -15.71 -1.65
N LEU A 193 4.57 -14.75 -1.98
CA LEU A 193 5.63 -14.87 -2.96
C LEU A 193 6.91 -15.38 -2.29
N GLU A 194 7.69 -16.16 -3.02
CA GLU A 194 8.99 -16.64 -2.58
C GLU A 194 10.05 -15.58 -2.86
N VAL A 195 10.79 -15.17 -1.83
CA VAL A 195 11.86 -14.19 -1.92
C VAL A 195 13.19 -14.95 -1.94
N PRO A 196 13.98 -14.87 -3.01
CA PRO A 196 15.28 -15.54 -3.06
C PRO A 196 16.23 -14.94 -2.02
N GLU A 197 17.03 -15.78 -1.35
CA GLU A 197 18.07 -15.28 -0.46
C GLU A 197 19.17 -14.58 -1.29
N PRO A 198 19.67 -13.41 -0.85
CA PRO A 198 20.76 -12.73 -1.54
C PRO A 198 22.03 -13.59 -1.48
N ASP A 199 22.62 -13.87 -2.64
CA ASP A 199 23.91 -14.55 -2.75
C ASP A 199 25.02 -13.54 -2.45
N TYR A 200 25.45 -13.50 -1.20
CA TYR A 200 26.65 -12.76 -0.81
C TYR A 200 27.85 -13.57 -1.31
N GLU A 201 28.37 -13.25 -2.49
CA GLU A 201 29.69 -13.75 -2.85
C GLU A 201 30.69 -13.23 -1.80
N GLU A 202 31.11 -14.12 -0.90
CA GLU A 202 32.11 -13.85 0.12
C GLU A 202 33.45 -13.64 -0.58
N THR A 203 33.67 -12.46 -1.15
CA THR A 203 34.99 -12.04 -1.59
C THR A 203 35.79 -11.76 -0.34
N VAL A 204 36.34 -12.82 0.26
CA VAL A 204 37.36 -12.70 1.31
C VAL A 204 38.49 -11.87 0.68
N PRO A 205 38.82 -10.67 1.21
CA PRO A 205 39.96 -9.93 0.72
C PRO A 205 41.19 -10.78 1.00
N THR A 206 41.65 -11.49 -0.02
CA THR A 206 42.92 -12.21 0.03
C THR A 206 43.96 -11.12 -0.18
N ASP A 207 44.68 -10.76 0.87
CA ASP A 207 45.87 -9.93 0.70
C ASP A 207 46.84 -10.63 -0.27
N GLU A 208 47.74 -9.88 -0.89
CA GLU A 208 48.74 -10.41 -1.83
C GLU A 208 49.74 -11.41 -1.19
N GLN A 209 49.45 -11.89 0.03
CA GLN A 209 50.23 -12.85 0.82
C GLN A 209 49.44 -14.11 1.19
N GLY A 210 48.16 -14.22 0.83
CA GLY A 210 47.39 -15.46 0.90
C GLY A 210 46.99 -15.90 2.32
N VAL A 211 46.87 -14.96 3.27
CA VAL A 211 46.47 -15.29 4.64
C VAL A 211 44.98 -14.96 4.85
N VAL A 212 44.18 -16.00 5.11
CA VAL A 212 42.77 -15.89 5.45
C VAL A 212 42.64 -15.44 6.91
N PHE A 213 42.14 -14.22 7.17
CA PHE A 213 41.77 -13.81 8.51
C PHE A 213 40.39 -14.39 8.84
N PRO A 214 40.22 -15.14 9.96
CA PRO A 214 38.89 -15.55 10.37
C PRO A 214 38.08 -14.30 10.73
N ALA A 215 36.86 -14.21 10.22
CA ALA A 215 35.90 -13.18 10.57
C ALA A 215 35.81 -13.11 12.10
N ALA A 216 36.21 -11.96 12.67
CA ALA A 216 36.07 -11.72 14.09
C ALA A 216 34.57 -11.57 14.39
N THR A 217 33.92 -12.69 14.71
CA THR A 217 32.68 -12.67 15.47
C THR A 217 32.98 -11.88 16.73
N ALA A 218 32.42 -10.68 16.83
CA ALA A 218 32.50 -9.86 18.04
C ALA A 218 31.62 -10.48 19.12
N GLU A 219 32.00 -11.65 19.62
CA GLU A 219 31.55 -12.16 20.91
C GLU A 219 32.43 -11.48 21.97
N ALA A 220 31.88 -10.43 22.59
CA ALA A 220 32.50 -9.75 23.70
C ALA A 220 32.55 -10.70 24.91
N ALA A 221 33.60 -11.52 24.99
CA ALA A 221 33.98 -12.21 26.21
C ALA A 221 34.58 -11.20 27.19
N ALA A 222 33.88 -10.97 28.29
CA ALA A 222 34.35 -10.17 29.42
C ALA A 222 35.69 -10.72 29.95
N PRO A 223 36.66 -9.88 30.36
CA PRO A 223 37.89 -10.37 30.96
C PRO A 223 37.61 -10.88 32.38
N ASP A 224 37.83 -12.19 32.54
CA ASP A 224 37.92 -12.92 33.82
C ASP A 224 39.16 -12.42 34.58
N ASP A 225 38.94 -11.62 35.63
CA ASP A 225 39.99 -11.18 36.56
C ASP A 225 40.26 -12.30 37.58
N ALA A 226 41.18 -13.20 37.22
CA ALA A 226 41.74 -14.17 38.16
C ALA A 226 43.13 -14.65 37.74
N ALA A 227 44.19 -14.06 38.31
CA ALA A 227 45.38 -14.78 38.80
C ALA A 227 46.37 -13.78 39.44
N ALA A 228 46.57 -13.74 40.76
CA ALA A 228 47.27 -14.72 41.59
C ALA A 228 48.79 -14.45 41.73
N VAL A 229 49.17 -14.13 42.97
CA VAL A 229 50.42 -14.44 43.70
C VAL A 229 51.77 -14.03 43.09
N GLY A 230 52.44 -13.13 43.82
CA GLY A 230 53.89 -12.91 43.86
C GLY A 230 54.26 -12.26 45.18
#